data_AF-A0A0G1WSS8-F1
#
_entry.id   AF-A0A0G1WSS8-F1
#
_cell.length_a   1.000
_cell.length_b   1.000
_cell.length_c   1.000
_cell.angle_alpha   90.00
_cell.angle_beta   90.00
_cell.angle_gamma   90.00
#
_symmetry.space_group_name_H-M   'P 1'
#
loop_
_entity.id
_entity.type
_entity.pdbx_description
1 polymer ?
#
loop_
_entity_poly.entity_id
_entity_poly.type
_entity_poly.pdbx_seq_one_letter_code
_entity_poly.pdbx_strand_id
1 'polypeptide(L)'
;MPKLLLSSTTSFFFGGIKAAFQNARKYGFDGLEIIPYRWTRPQEILELEKQYQVNVMGIHLPQWWQKSLGEAFRAEPTLFEKLLVPLWQYALGVAKNSVGLAIARSLEERRPYLLVHSNVTEEAGGEFLPLAKTFNVVIENIPYYPKSSPSLWDPAQIKQKNQETGLHSGVVFDPRHLQSAVEQIPGTNPIELYRQARPEIVHISYNSGGIHILPNAKEQTQLRQMLQIHKPRYIVLETNPWVSIRKGKRLLEELLSSI
;
A
#
# COMPACT_ATOMS: atom_id res chain seq x y z
N MET A 1 11.93 14.89 7.33
CA MET A 1 11.62 14.56 5.92
C MET A 1 11.05 13.15 5.86
N PRO A 2 10.06 12.87 5.00
CA PRO A 2 9.54 11.52 4.81
C PRO A 2 10.66 10.55 4.41
N LYS A 3 10.58 9.30 4.88
CA LYS A 3 11.45 8.23 4.37
C LYS A 3 10.95 7.77 3.00
N LEU A 4 11.88 7.55 2.08
CA LEU A 4 11.59 7.05 0.74
C LEU A 4 11.73 5.53 0.74
N LEU A 5 10.63 4.84 0.46
CA LEU A 5 10.60 3.39 0.36
C LEU A 5 10.41 2.95 -1.10
N LEU A 6 10.93 1.78 -1.42
CA LEU A 6 10.65 1.11 -2.69
C LEU A 6 9.61 0.01 -2.43
N SER A 7 8.49 0.02 -3.15
CA SER A 7 7.56 -1.12 -3.09
C SER A 7 8.11 -2.30 -3.88
N SER A 8 7.88 -3.51 -3.38
CA SER A 8 8.25 -4.72 -4.12
C SER A 8 7.47 -4.83 -5.43
N THR A 9 6.25 -4.28 -5.55
CA THR A 9 5.47 -4.25 -6.81
C THR A 9 6.27 -3.67 -7.97
N THR A 10 7.04 -2.61 -7.70
CA THR A 10 7.96 -1.95 -8.65
C THR A 10 9.12 -2.82 -9.08
N SER A 11 9.49 -3.85 -8.31
CA SER A 11 10.70 -4.66 -8.55
C SER A 11 10.44 -6.15 -8.78
N PHE A 12 9.21 -6.63 -8.57
CA PHE A 12 8.98 -8.06 -8.36
C PHE A 12 9.04 -8.92 -9.62
N PHE A 13 8.56 -8.43 -10.78
CA PHE A 13 8.32 -9.27 -11.96
C PHE A 13 9.57 -9.87 -12.61
N PHE A 14 10.78 -9.51 -12.20
CA PHE A 14 12.01 -9.99 -12.85
C PHE A 14 13.02 -10.71 -11.92
N GLY A 15 12.75 -10.85 -10.62
CA GLY A 15 13.73 -11.49 -9.73
C GLY A 15 13.28 -11.81 -8.30
N GLY A 16 11.98 -11.78 -8.03
CA GLY A 16 11.43 -12.09 -6.71
C GLY A 16 11.82 -11.06 -5.63
N ILE A 17 11.65 -11.42 -4.36
CA ILE A 17 11.82 -10.47 -3.24
C ILE A 17 13.28 -10.00 -3.10
N LYS A 18 14.26 -10.86 -3.37
CA LYS A 18 15.70 -10.51 -3.35
C LYS A 18 16.03 -9.34 -4.28
N ALA A 19 15.43 -9.30 -5.47
CA ALA A 19 15.66 -8.19 -6.41
C ALA A 19 15.15 -6.85 -5.86
N ALA A 20 14.07 -6.86 -5.07
CA ALA A 20 13.59 -5.65 -4.39
C ALA A 20 14.63 -5.12 -3.40
N PHE A 21 15.23 -5.99 -2.57
CA PHE A 21 16.33 -5.62 -1.66
C PHE A 21 17.56 -5.09 -2.38
N GLN A 22 17.98 -5.77 -3.45
CA GLN A 22 19.09 -5.33 -4.29
C GLN A 22 18.84 -3.93 -4.86
N ASN A 23 17.65 -3.69 -5.42
CA ASN A 23 17.30 -2.41 -6.02
C ASN A 23 17.16 -1.30 -4.97
N ALA A 24 16.52 -1.56 -3.82
CA ALA A 24 16.41 -0.59 -2.75
C ALA A 24 17.79 -0.14 -2.27
N ARG A 25 18.72 -1.08 -2.08
CA ARG A 25 20.12 -0.75 -1.73
C ARG A 25 20.82 0.02 -2.84
N LYS A 26 20.74 -0.49 -4.08
CA LYS A 26 21.41 0.09 -5.26
C LYS A 26 21.01 1.54 -5.51
N TYR A 27 19.74 1.88 -5.31
CA TYR A 27 19.19 3.21 -5.57
C TYR A 27 19.00 4.07 -4.31
N GLY A 28 19.52 3.63 -3.16
CA GLY A 28 19.55 4.45 -1.94
C GLY A 28 18.17 4.75 -1.36
N PHE A 29 17.26 3.78 -1.34
CA PHE A 29 16.01 3.88 -0.59
C PHE A 29 16.25 3.63 0.90
N ASP A 30 15.45 4.27 1.76
CA ASP A 30 15.53 4.12 3.23
C ASP A 30 15.02 2.76 3.72
N GLY A 31 14.26 2.06 2.88
CA GLY A 31 13.68 0.76 3.20
C GLY A 31 12.78 0.23 2.08
N LEU A 32 12.09 -0.86 2.40
CA LEU A 32 11.14 -1.52 1.51
C LEU A 32 9.72 -1.51 2.08
N GLU A 33 8.76 -1.39 1.18
CA GLU A 33 7.43 -1.95 1.38
C GLU A 33 7.33 -3.25 0.58
N ILE A 34 6.82 -4.32 1.20
CA ILE A 34 6.74 -5.64 0.55
C ILE A 34 5.30 -6.11 0.41
N ILE A 35 5.00 -6.75 -0.71
CA ILE A 35 3.82 -7.59 -0.89
C ILE A 35 4.31 -9.05 -0.90
N PRO A 36 4.21 -9.77 0.23
CA PRO A 36 4.77 -11.09 0.34
C PRO A 36 3.82 -12.13 -0.27
N TYR A 37 4.36 -13.01 -1.10
CA TYR A 37 3.64 -14.15 -1.64
C TYR A 37 3.66 -15.33 -0.66
N ARG A 38 2.77 -16.31 -0.84
CA ARG A 38 2.63 -17.47 0.07
C ARG A 38 3.92 -18.26 0.28
N TRP A 39 4.85 -18.23 -0.66
CA TRP A 39 6.15 -18.92 -0.56
C TRP A 39 7.26 -18.07 0.08
N THR A 40 7.05 -16.78 0.32
CA THR A 40 8.03 -15.92 1.01
C THR A 40 8.14 -16.33 2.47
N ARG A 41 9.37 -16.59 2.94
CA ARG A 41 9.60 -17.04 4.32
C ARG A 41 10.06 -15.88 5.20
N PRO A 42 9.61 -15.76 6.46
CA PRO A 42 10.11 -14.72 7.37
C PRO A 42 11.63 -14.74 7.54
N GLN A 43 12.25 -15.92 7.60
CA GLN A 43 13.71 -16.07 7.71
C GLN A 43 14.43 -15.51 6.47
N GLU A 44 13.88 -15.73 5.27
CA GLU A 44 14.42 -15.17 4.03
C GLU A 44 14.44 -13.63 4.09
N ILE A 45 13.37 -13.01 4.62
CA ILE A 45 13.32 -11.55 4.81
C ILE A 45 14.43 -11.08 5.74
N LEU A 46 14.60 -11.72 6.91
CA LEU A 46 15.64 -11.36 7.88
C LEU A 46 17.06 -11.49 7.29
N GLU A 47 17.30 -12.56 6.53
CA GLU A 47 18.57 -12.78 5.83
C GLU A 47 18.85 -11.69 4.79
N LEU A 48 17.84 -11.33 3.99
CA LEU A 48 17.95 -10.28 2.97
C LEU A 48 18.15 -8.89 3.57
N GLU A 49 17.46 -8.56 4.67
CA GLU A 49 17.67 -7.28 5.37
C GLU A 49 19.12 -7.15 5.86
N LYS A 50 19.68 -8.22 6.44
CA LYS A 50 21.07 -8.26 6.87
C LYS A 50 22.03 -8.17 5.69
N GLN A 51 21.79 -8.95 4.63
CA GLN A 51 22.65 -9.02 3.45
C GLN A 51 22.73 -7.67 2.73
N TYR A 52 21.60 -6.99 2.53
CA TYR A 52 21.53 -5.76 1.74
C TYR A 52 21.54 -4.49 2.59
N GLN A 53 21.50 -4.61 3.92
CA GLN A 53 21.41 -3.48 4.85
C GLN A 53 20.21 -2.57 4.52
N VAL A 54 19.07 -3.17 4.22
CA VAL A 54 17.81 -2.50 3.89
C VAL A 54 16.74 -3.10 4.78
N ASN A 55 15.98 -2.26 5.48
CA ASN A 55 14.90 -2.73 6.36
C ASN A 55 13.56 -2.76 5.61
N VAL A 56 12.73 -3.77 5.90
CA VAL A 56 11.30 -3.77 5.60
C VAL A 56 10.61 -2.84 6.58
N MET A 57 9.98 -1.81 6.04
CA MET A 57 9.28 -0.76 6.79
C MET A 57 7.76 -0.91 6.67
N GLY A 58 7.28 -1.52 5.58
CA GLY A 58 5.87 -1.76 5.29
C GLY A 58 5.63 -3.18 4.79
N ILE A 59 4.51 -3.77 5.22
CA ILE A 59 4.07 -5.10 4.78
C ILE A 59 2.63 -5.00 4.33
N HIS A 60 2.38 -5.32 3.07
CA HIS A 60 1.06 -5.33 2.48
C HIS A 60 0.39 -6.67 2.73
N LEU A 61 -0.80 -6.66 3.33
CA LEU A 61 -1.61 -7.87 3.44
C LEU A 61 -2.29 -8.19 2.11
N PRO A 62 -2.63 -9.47 1.85
CA PRO A 62 -3.52 -9.83 0.76
C PRO A 62 -4.79 -8.97 0.80
N GLN A 63 -5.28 -8.60 -0.37
CA GLN A 63 -6.39 -7.66 -0.51
C GLN A 63 -7.73 -8.28 -0.06
N TRP A 64 -7.74 -9.56 0.34
CA TRP A 64 -8.93 -10.39 0.48
C TRP A 64 -8.91 -11.07 1.85
N TRP A 65 -10.05 -11.05 2.53
CA TRP A 65 -10.29 -11.89 3.70
C TRP A 65 -10.92 -13.22 3.24
N GLN A 66 -11.66 -13.94 4.07
CA GLN A 66 -12.08 -15.30 3.74
C GLN A 66 -13.26 -15.37 2.75
N LYS A 67 -14.27 -14.52 2.93
CA LYS A 67 -15.49 -14.44 2.11
C LYS A 67 -15.19 -13.79 0.77
N SER A 68 -14.52 -12.63 0.74
CA SER A 68 -14.17 -11.95 -0.52
C SER A 68 -13.33 -12.82 -1.44
N LEU A 69 -12.48 -13.70 -0.89
CA LEU A 69 -11.76 -14.70 -1.67
C LEU A 69 -12.66 -15.76 -2.28
N GLY A 70 -13.57 -16.34 -1.49
CA GLY A 70 -14.55 -17.27 -2.03
C GLY A 70 -15.42 -16.66 -3.13
N GLU A 71 -15.77 -15.38 -3.01
CA GLU A 71 -16.61 -14.68 -4.00
C GLU A 71 -15.87 -14.37 -5.29
N ALA A 72 -14.62 -13.95 -5.23
CA ALA A 72 -13.86 -13.65 -6.44
C ALA A 72 -13.30 -14.91 -7.14
N PHE A 73 -13.31 -16.08 -6.50
CA PHE A 73 -13.26 -17.37 -7.20
C PHE A 73 -14.55 -17.73 -7.94
N ARG A 74 -15.70 -17.20 -7.50
CA ARG A 74 -17.03 -17.48 -8.08
C ARG A 74 -17.49 -16.44 -9.10
N ALA A 75 -16.88 -15.26 -9.14
CA ALA A 75 -17.17 -14.25 -10.14
C ALA A 75 -16.89 -14.81 -11.55
N GLU A 76 -17.69 -14.43 -12.56
CA GLU A 76 -17.46 -14.77 -13.97
C GLU A 76 -16.56 -13.70 -14.60
N PRO A 77 -15.23 -13.89 -14.67
CA PRO A 77 -14.31 -12.88 -15.18
C PRO A 77 -14.27 -12.92 -16.70
N THR A 78 -13.71 -11.89 -17.33
CA THR A 78 -13.32 -11.97 -18.75
C THR A 78 -12.31 -13.11 -18.98
N LEU A 79 -12.12 -13.55 -20.23
CA LEU A 79 -11.24 -14.68 -20.57
C LEU A 79 -9.80 -14.49 -20.05
N PHE A 80 -9.31 -13.24 -20.04
CA PHE A 80 -7.98 -12.87 -19.55
C PHE A 80 -7.89 -12.87 -18.02
N GLU A 81 -8.93 -12.36 -17.35
CA GLU A 81 -9.02 -12.34 -15.88
C GLU A 81 -9.16 -13.75 -15.30
N LYS A 82 -9.81 -14.68 -16.01
CA LYS A 82 -9.94 -16.10 -15.62
C LYS A 82 -8.61 -16.81 -15.39
N LEU A 83 -7.53 -16.36 -16.01
CA LEU A 83 -6.19 -16.94 -15.83
C LEU A 83 -5.41 -16.23 -14.73
N LEU A 84 -5.35 -14.90 -14.76
CA LEU A 84 -4.48 -14.15 -13.86
C LEU A 84 -5.04 -14.00 -12.45
N VAL A 85 -6.36 -13.83 -12.32
CA VAL A 85 -7.00 -13.55 -11.03
C VAL A 85 -6.89 -14.77 -10.09
N PRO A 86 -7.17 -16.03 -10.50
CA PRO A 86 -6.95 -17.20 -9.65
C PRO A 86 -5.47 -17.44 -9.30
N LEU A 87 -4.54 -17.18 -10.21
CA LEU A 87 -3.10 -17.30 -9.95
C LEU A 87 -2.65 -16.29 -8.89
N TRP A 88 -3.10 -15.04 -9.01
CA TRP A 88 -2.79 -13.98 -8.06
C TRP A 88 -3.38 -14.26 -6.67
N GLN A 89 -4.62 -14.74 -6.62
CA GLN A 89 -5.27 -15.20 -5.39
C GLN A 89 -4.51 -16.34 -4.70
N TYR A 90 -4.09 -17.33 -5.50
CA TYR A 90 -3.26 -18.42 -5.01
C TYR A 90 -1.90 -17.90 -4.53
N ALA A 91 -1.30 -16.94 -5.23
CA ALA A 91 -0.01 -16.40 -4.87
C ALA A 91 -0.05 -15.57 -3.56
N LEU A 92 -1.12 -14.81 -3.30
CA LEU A 92 -1.21 -13.93 -2.13
C LEU A 92 -1.87 -14.59 -0.91
N GLY A 93 -2.92 -15.40 -1.08
CA GLY A 93 -3.64 -15.97 0.06
C GLY A 93 -4.69 -15.08 0.69
N VAL A 94 -5.04 -15.45 1.92
CA VAL A 94 -6.04 -14.76 2.75
C VAL A 94 -5.30 -13.90 3.76
N ALA A 95 -5.72 -12.65 3.94
CA ALA A 95 -5.10 -11.74 4.91
C ALA A 95 -5.03 -12.33 6.34
N LYS A 96 -6.10 -12.98 6.80
CA LYS A 96 -6.23 -13.61 8.14
C LYS A 96 -5.06 -14.49 8.55
N ASN A 97 -4.54 -15.28 7.62
CA ASN A 97 -3.46 -16.25 7.85
C ASN A 97 -2.30 -16.01 6.88
N SER A 98 -2.13 -14.78 6.43
CA SER A 98 -1.13 -14.46 5.41
C SER A 98 0.28 -14.64 5.94
N VAL A 99 1.21 -14.97 5.02
CA VAL A 99 2.64 -14.95 5.32
C VAL A 99 3.10 -13.55 5.74
N GLY A 100 2.42 -12.49 5.28
CA GLY A 100 2.67 -11.12 5.72
C GLY A 100 2.53 -10.93 7.23
N LEU A 101 1.54 -11.57 7.87
CA LEU A 101 1.42 -11.55 9.34
C LEU A 101 2.57 -12.29 10.03
N ALA A 102 3.02 -13.42 9.47
CA ALA A 102 4.17 -14.15 10.02
C ALA A 102 5.47 -13.32 9.91
N ILE A 103 5.66 -12.61 8.81
CA ILE A 103 6.76 -11.66 8.62
C ILE A 103 6.63 -10.51 9.64
N ALA A 104 5.45 -9.89 9.76
CA ALA A 104 5.22 -8.78 10.68
C ALA A 104 5.56 -9.14 12.14
N ARG A 105 5.19 -10.35 12.58
CA ARG A 105 5.56 -10.89 13.90
C ARG A 105 7.07 -11.07 14.05
N SER A 106 7.72 -11.62 13.02
CA SER A 106 9.18 -11.80 13.04
C SER A 106 9.96 -10.48 13.03
N LEU A 107 9.30 -9.38 12.69
CA LEU A 107 9.84 -8.02 12.63
C LEU A 107 9.28 -7.11 13.74
N GLU A 108 8.61 -7.67 14.76
CA GLU A 108 7.81 -6.90 15.72
C GLU A 108 8.59 -5.81 16.47
N GLU A 109 9.86 -6.07 16.82
CA GLU A 109 10.73 -5.11 17.51
C GLU A 109 10.93 -3.82 16.68
N ARG A 110 10.94 -3.95 15.35
CA ARG A 110 11.10 -2.83 14.41
C ARG A 110 9.78 -2.17 14.03
N ARG A 111 8.65 -2.79 14.40
CA ARG A 111 7.29 -2.27 14.18
C ARG A 111 7.07 -1.75 12.74
N PRO A 112 7.26 -2.58 11.70
CA PRO A 112 6.85 -2.19 10.35
C PRO A 112 5.35 -1.88 10.35
N TYR A 113 4.91 -0.99 9.46
CA TYR A 113 3.49 -0.81 9.28
C TYR A 113 2.88 -1.98 8.52
N LEU A 114 1.65 -2.32 8.89
CA LEU A 114 0.86 -3.35 8.25
C LEU A 114 -0.20 -2.66 7.40
N LEU A 115 -0.01 -2.68 6.08
CA LEU A 115 -0.94 -2.07 5.13
C LEU A 115 -2.08 -3.05 4.87
N VAL A 116 -3.31 -2.58 5.07
CA VAL A 116 -4.53 -3.36 4.89
C VAL A 116 -5.51 -2.58 4.05
N HIS A 117 -6.08 -3.22 3.04
CA HIS A 117 -7.11 -2.59 2.22
C HIS A 117 -8.42 -2.41 2.99
N SER A 118 -9.15 -1.33 2.69
CA SER A 118 -10.37 -0.98 3.41
C SER A 118 -11.47 -2.04 3.28
N ASN A 119 -11.60 -2.71 2.13
CA ASN A 119 -12.54 -3.83 1.95
C ASN A 119 -12.23 -5.04 2.86
N VAL A 120 -10.95 -5.27 3.19
CA VAL A 120 -10.55 -6.32 4.13
C VAL A 120 -10.96 -5.96 5.55
N THR A 121 -10.75 -4.70 5.93
CA THR A 121 -11.15 -4.21 7.26
C THR A 121 -12.66 -4.28 7.45
N GLU A 122 -13.42 -3.97 6.39
CA GLU A 122 -14.89 -4.07 6.40
C GLU A 122 -15.37 -5.51 6.55
N GLU A 123 -14.80 -6.44 5.80
CA GLU A 123 -15.19 -7.84 5.88
C GLU A 123 -14.81 -8.47 7.23
N ALA A 124 -13.59 -8.19 7.72
CA ALA A 124 -13.10 -8.74 8.99
C ALA A 124 -13.91 -8.23 10.19
N GLY A 125 -14.43 -6.99 10.12
CA GLY A 125 -15.22 -6.39 11.18
C GLY A 125 -14.50 -6.45 12.54
N GLY A 126 -15.18 -6.99 13.56
CA GLY A 126 -14.62 -7.13 14.91
C GLY A 126 -13.37 -8.02 14.98
N GLU A 127 -13.18 -8.98 14.05
CA GLU A 127 -11.97 -9.82 14.00
C GLU A 127 -10.70 -9.02 13.68
N PHE A 128 -10.85 -7.81 13.15
CA PHE A 128 -9.71 -6.96 12.81
C PHE A 128 -9.10 -6.25 14.02
N LEU A 129 -9.90 -5.95 15.05
CA LEU A 129 -9.46 -5.16 16.21
C LEU A 129 -8.25 -5.76 16.94
N PRO A 130 -8.14 -7.09 17.17
CA PRO A 130 -6.94 -7.68 17.75
C PRO A 130 -5.68 -7.47 16.91
N LEU A 131 -5.79 -7.54 15.57
CA LEU A 131 -4.66 -7.28 14.67
C LEU A 131 -4.20 -5.82 14.78
N ALA A 132 -5.14 -4.89 14.77
CA ALA A 132 -4.84 -3.46 14.89
C ALA A 132 -4.30 -3.02 16.26
N LYS A 133 -4.59 -3.79 17.32
CA LYS A 133 -3.96 -3.59 18.64
C LYS A 133 -2.51 -4.11 18.69
N THR A 134 -2.19 -5.09 17.85
CA THR A 134 -0.88 -5.75 17.85
C THR A 134 0.11 -5.06 16.91
N PHE A 135 -0.37 -4.59 15.76
CA PHE A 135 0.47 -4.04 14.69
C PHE A 135 0.18 -2.56 14.45
N ASN A 136 1.16 -1.84 13.92
CA ASN A 136 0.97 -0.50 13.40
C ASN A 136 0.19 -0.56 12.06
N VAL A 137 -1.14 -0.59 12.13
CA VAL A 137 -1.98 -0.73 10.94
C VAL A 137 -2.11 0.60 10.20
N VAL A 138 -2.02 0.52 8.88
CA VAL A 138 -2.34 1.63 7.96
C VAL A 138 -3.37 1.11 6.96
N ILE A 139 -4.49 1.83 6.82
CA ILE A 139 -5.59 1.42 5.96
C ILE A 139 -5.51 2.15 4.63
N GLU A 140 -5.63 1.41 3.52
CA GLU A 140 -5.69 1.97 2.17
C GLU A 140 -7.12 1.91 1.61
N ASN A 141 -7.57 2.99 0.97
CA ASN A 141 -8.87 3.05 0.32
C ASN A 141 -8.89 2.29 -1.01
N ILE A 142 -9.90 1.44 -1.25
CA ILE A 142 -10.04 0.69 -2.51
C ILE A 142 -11.43 0.93 -3.14
N PRO A 143 -11.56 1.90 -4.05
CA PRO A 143 -12.85 2.29 -4.64
C PRO A 143 -13.35 1.42 -5.81
N TYR A 144 -12.63 0.37 -6.20
CA TYR A 144 -12.98 -0.48 -7.35
C TYR A 144 -13.31 -1.93 -6.98
N TYR A 145 -13.33 -2.28 -5.69
CA TYR A 145 -13.81 -3.61 -5.31
C TYR A 145 -15.34 -3.57 -5.20
N PRO A 146 -16.09 -4.37 -5.98
CA PRO A 146 -17.54 -4.24 -6.20
C PRO A 146 -18.43 -4.43 -4.95
N LYS A 147 -17.83 -4.51 -3.76
CA LYS A 147 -18.50 -4.74 -2.48
C LYS A 147 -17.99 -3.86 -1.34
N SER A 148 -17.04 -2.96 -1.60
CA SER A 148 -16.59 -2.03 -0.57
C SER A 148 -17.61 -0.90 -0.40
N SER A 149 -17.96 -0.58 0.84
CA SER A 149 -18.83 0.56 1.12
C SER A 149 -18.21 1.85 0.60
N PRO A 150 -18.99 2.75 -0.04
CA PRO A 150 -18.51 4.09 -0.43
C PRO A 150 -17.87 4.87 0.71
N SER A 151 -18.26 4.58 1.97
CA SER A 151 -17.65 5.17 3.17
C SER A 151 -16.18 4.82 3.41
N LEU A 152 -15.63 3.90 2.62
CA LEU A 152 -14.26 3.42 2.72
C LEU A 152 -13.44 3.71 1.45
N TRP A 153 -13.98 4.56 0.57
CA TRP A 153 -13.35 4.93 -0.69
C TRP A 153 -12.48 6.18 -0.60
N ASP A 154 -12.60 6.96 0.48
CA ASP A 154 -11.71 8.08 0.74
C ASP A 154 -11.02 8.00 2.12
N PRO A 155 -9.78 8.50 2.22
CA PRO A 155 -9.01 8.52 3.46
C PRO A 155 -9.66 9.24 4.65
N ALA A 156 -10.50 10.27 4.41
CA ALA A 156 -11.09 11.08 5.48
C ALA A 156 -12.26 10.33 6.15
N GLN A 157 -13.09 9.65 5.36
CA GLN A 157 -14.15 8.79 5.87
C GLN A 157 -13.58 7.54 6.57
N ILE A 158 -12.48 6.96 6.07
CA ILE A 158 -11.75 5.90 6.79
C ILE A 158 -11.33 6.39 8.18
N LYS A 159 -10.72 7.58 8.26
CA LYS A 159 -10.36 8.20 9.54
C LYS A 159 -11.57 8.36 10.46
N GLN A 160 -12.69 8.88 9.96
CA GLN A 160 -13.89 9.06 10.75
C GLN A 160 -14.41 7.71 11.30
N LYS A 161 -14.53 6.69 10.45
CA LYS A 161 -14.98 5.35 10.83
C LYS A 161 -14.04 4.69 11.85
N ASN A 162 -12.73 4.92 11.73
CA ASN A 162 -11.74 4.46 12.70
C ASN A 162 -11.98 5.10 14.08
N GLN A 163 -12.28 6.40 14.12
CA GLN A 163 -12.61 7.10 15.36
C GLN A 163 -13.91 6.58 15.99
N GLU A 164 -14.96 6.36 15.18
CA GLU A 164 -16.25 5.80 15.63
C GLU A 164 -16.13 4.40 16.22
N THR A 165 -15.21 3.58 15.67
CA THR A 165 -14.99 2.19 16.11
C THR A 165 -13.90 2.04 17.19
N GLY A 166 -13.25 3.14 17.59
CA GLY A 166 -12.10 3.12 18.50
C GLY A 166 -10.87 2.42 17.92
N LEU A 167 -10.80 2.28 16.59
CA LEU A 167 -9.69 1.69 15.86
C LEU A 167 -8.58 2.74 15.71
N HIS A 168 -7.40 2.47 16.26
CA HIS A 168 -6.23 3.31 16.05
C HIS A 168 -5.42 2.80 14.85
N SER A 169 -5.60 3.43 13.69
CA SER A 169 -4.82 3.13 12.48
C SER A 169 -4.49 4.40 11.70
N GLY A 170 -3.35 4.36 11.01
CA GLY A 170 -3.02 5.36 9.99
C GLY A 170 -3.80 5.13 8.71
N VAL A 171 -3.63 6.03 7.74
CA VAL A 171 -4.24 5.95 6.42
C VAL A 171 -3.17 6.10 5.34
N VAL A 172 -3.34 5.35 4.26
CA VAL A 172 -2.58 5.52 3.01
C VAL A 172 -3.29 6.54 2.15
N PHE A 173 -2.52 7.45 1.57
CA PHE A 173 -3.00 8.32 0.51
C PHE A 173 -2.42 7.81 -0.81
N ASP A 174 -3.20 7.02 -1.54
CA ASP A 174 -2.89 6.61 -2.91
C ASP A 174 -3.62 7.54 -3.89
N PRO A 175 -2.90 8.37 -4.68
CA PRO A 175 -3.51 9.29 -5.64
C PRO A 175 -4.35 8.60 -6.72
N ARG A 176 -3.99 7.37 -7.11
CA ARG A 176 -4.74 6.60 -8.11
C ARG A 176 -6.09 6.14 -7.54
N HIS A 177 -6.09 5.56 -6.34
CA HIS A 177 -7.32 5.21 -5.65
C HIS A 177 -8.17 6.47 -5.42
N LEU A 178 -7.57 7.61 -5.14
CA LEU A 178 -8.35 8.82 -4.99
C LEU A 178 -8.95 9.36 -6.29
N GLN A 179 -8.21 9.33 -7.40
CA GLN A 179 -8.75 9.70 -8.71
C GLN A 179 -9.98 8.84 -9.06
N SER A 180 -9.89 7.54 -8.76
CA SER A 180 -11.02 6.62 -8.85
C SER A 180 -12.21 7.02 -7.98
N ALA A 181 -11.97 7.42 -6.73
CA ALA A 181 -13.03 7.88 -5.84
C ALA A 181 -13.65 9.20 -6.34
N VAL A 182 -12.84 10.13 -6.86
CA VAL A 182 -13.29 11.41 -7.44
C VAL A 182 -14.19 11.20 -8.65
N GLU A 183 -13.87 10.23 -9.50
CA GLU A 183 -14.70 9.86 -10.65
C GLU A 183 -16.09 9.34 -10.25
N GLN A 184 -16.20 8.75 -9.05
CA GLN A 184 -17.42 8.13 -8.55
C GLN A 184 -18.18 9.02 -7.54
N ILE A 185 -17.50 9.99 -6.91
CA ILE A 185 -18.05 10.88 -5.87
C ILE A 185 -17.96 12.33 -6.38
N PRO A 186 -19.08 12.90 -6.89
CA PRO A 186 -19.09 14.27 -7.42
C PRO A 186 -18.59 15.32 -6.42
N GLY A 187 -17.79 16.28 -6.90
CA GLY A 187 -17.31 17.41 -6.08
C GLY A 187 -16.08 17.11 -5.21
N THR A 188 -15.53 15.91 -5.28
CA THR A 188 -14.36 15.52 -4.48
C THR A 188 -13.08 16.24 -4.91
N ASN A 189 -12.38 16.87 -3.96
CA ASN A 189 -11.09 17.52 -4.19
C ASN A 189 -9.96 16.75 -3.45
N PRO A 190 -8.99 16.17 -4.18
CA PRO A 190 -7.88 15.42 -3.59
C PRO A 190 -7.11 16.13 -2.47
N ILE A 191 -6.88 17.43 -2.64
CA ILE A 191 -6.10 18.24 -1.68
C ILE A 191 -6.91 18.47 -0.40
N GLU A 192 -8.23 18.64 -0.53
CA GLU A 192 -9.10 18.83 0.62
C GLU A 192 -9.25 17.52 1.41
N LEU A 193 -9.41 16.38 0.73
CA LEU A 193 -9.40 15.07 1.39
C LEU A 193 -8.09 14.80 2.12
N TYR A 194 -6.95 15.13 1.50
CA TYR A 194 -5.64 15.06 2.16
C TYR A 194 -5.59 15.92 3.43
N ARG A 195 -6.12 17.14 3.35
CA ARG A 195 -6.20 18.08 4.48
C ARG A 195 -7.07 17.57 5.62
N GLN A 196 -8.17 16.87 5.33
CA GLN A 196 -9.09 16.34 6.34
C GLN A 196 -8.56 15.07 7.01
N ALA A 197 -7.86 14.22 6.24
CA ALA A 197 -7.28 12.97 6.73
C ALA A 197 -5.97 13.15 7.52
N ARG A 198 -5.37 14.35 7.55
CA ARG A 198 -4.19 14.63 8.39
C ARG A 198 -4.58 14.72 9.90
N PRO A 199 -3.67 14.38 10.83
CA PRO A 199 -2.31 13.87 10.62
C PRO A 199 -2.21 12.36 10.37
N GLU A 200 -3.33 11.64 10.26
CA GLU A 200 -3.40 10.18 10.18
C GLU A 200 -2.82 9.60 8.89
N ILE A 201 -2.49 10.44 7.90
CA ILE A 201 -1.76 10.04 6.70
C ILE A 201 -0.32 9.68 7.07
N VAL A 202 -0.02 8.38 7.02
CA VAL A 202 1.30 7.82 7.34
C VAL A 202 2.13 7.57 6.08
N HIS A 203 1.46 7.31 4.95
CA HIS A 203 2.03 6.79 3.73
C HIS A 203 1.37 7.47 2.51
N ILE A 204 2.18 7.92 1.53
CA ILE A 204 1.72 8.21 0.16
C ILE A 204 2.29 7.18 -0.82
N SER A 205 1.43 6.50 -1.58
CA SER A 205 1.84 5.66 -2.71
C SER A 205 2.12 6.54 -3.92
N TYR A 206 3.39 6.61 -4.37
CA TYR A 206 3.81 7.45 -5.49
C TYR A 206 3.67 6.69 -6.81
N ASN A 207 2.50 6.84 -7.44
CA ASN A 207 2.14 6.24 -8.71
C ASN A 207 1.07 7.07 -9.46
N SER A 208 0.77 6.71 -10.71
CA SER A 208 -0.27 7.32 -11.53
C SER A 208 -0.97 6.31 -12.44
N GLY A 209 -2.27 6.53 -12.65
CA GLY A 209 -3.11 5.81 -13.62
C GLY A 209 -3.33 4.32 -13.31
N GLY A 210 -4.22 3.67 -14.07
CA GLY A 210 -4.54 2.24 -13.88
C GLY A 210 -3.42 1.26 -14.22
N ILE A 211 -2.29 1.75 -14.72
CA ILE A 211 -1.11 0.95 -15.07
C ILE A 211 0.08 1.18 -14.12
N HIS A 212 -0.10 1.91 -13.01
CA HIS A 212 0.95 2.19 -12.02
C HIS A 212 2.22 2.79 -12.65
N ILE A 213 2.13 3.91 -13.35
CA ILE A 213 3.29 4.62 -13.91
C ILE A 213 3.74 5.78 -13.02
N LEU A 214 4.77 6.53 -13.44
CA LEU A 214 5.20 7.73 -12.72
C LEU A 214 4.18 8.87 -12.90
N PRO A 215 3.93 9.67 -11.84
CA PRO A 215 3.09 10.87 -11.91
C PRO A 215 3.53 11.87 -12.98
N ASN A 216 2.55 12.42 -13.69
CA ASN A 216 2.73 13.52 -14.64
C ASN A 216 2.94 14.87 -13.92
N ALA A 217 3.18 15.95 -14.67
CA ALA A 217 3.48 17.27 -14.10
C ALA A 217 2.34 17.84 -13.22
N LYS A 218 1.08 17.59 -13.59
CA LYS A 218 -0.09 18.04 -12.81
C LYS A 218 -0.15 17.31 -11.47
N GLU A 219 -0.02 15.98 -11.49
CA GLU A 219 -0.04 15.14 -10.28
C GLU A 219 1.15 15.45 -9.36
N GLN A 220 2.34 15.69 -9.93
CA GLN A 220 3.50 16.14 -9.15
C GLN A 220 3.26 17.49 -8.47
N THR A 221 2.55 18.41 -9.15
CA THR A 221 2.19 19.71 -8.56
C THR A 221 1.21 19.54 -7.40
N GLN A 222 0.19 18.68 -7.56
CA GLN A 222 -0.74 18.35 -6.50
C GLN A 222 -0.03 17.71 -5.30
N LEU A 223 0.91 16.79 -5.55
CA LEU A 223 1.69 16.16 -4.49
C LEU A 223 2.57 17.18 -3.74
N ARG A 224 3.16 18.17 -4.42
CA ARG A 224 3.87 19.28 -3.74
C ARG A 224 2.95 20.02 -2.78
N GLN A 225 1.74 20.35 -3.22
CA GLN A 225 0.75 21.05 -2.40
C GLN A 225 0.32 20.21 -1.18
N MET A 226 0.14 18.91 -1.35
CA MET A 226 -0.16 17.99 -0.24
C MET A 226 1.00 17.91 0.77
N LEU A 227 2.23 17.80 0.29
CA LEU A 227 3.41 17.75 1.15
C LEU A 227 3.72 19.06 1.88
N GLN A 228 3.28 20.20 1.35
CA GLN A 228 3.27 21.49 2.06
C GLN A 228 2.24 21.53 3.20
N ILE A 229 1.14 20.78 3.06
CA ILE A 229 0.09 20.69 4.08
C ILE A 229 0.52 19.80 5.27
N HIS A 230 1.03 18.61 4.98
CA HIS A 230 1.48 17.64 5.97
C HIS A 230 2.52 16.71 5.34
N LYS A 231 3.64 16.48 6.01
CA LYS A 231 4.69 15.56 5.54
C LYS A 231 4.44 14.18 6.19
N PRO A 232 4.05 13.15 5.42
CA PRO A 232 3.80 11.82 5.96
C PRO A 232 5.11 11.17 6.41
N ARG A 233 5.01 10.03 7.10
CA ARG A 233 6.19 9.28 7.53
C ARG A 233 6.91 8.63 6.34
N TYR A 234 6.16 8.17 5.34
CA TYR A 234 6.66 7.44 4.18
C TYR A 234 6.11 7.99 2.86
N ILE A 235 6.95 7.98 1.83
CA ILE A 235 6.52 8.04 0.43
C ILE A 235 7.09 6.79 -0.25
N VAL A 236 6.22 5.97 -0.82
CA VAL A 236 6.60 4.67 -1.41
C VAL A 236 6.56 4.78 -2.94
N LEU A 237 7.65 4.42 -3.62
CA LEU A 237 7.61 4.25 -5.08
C LEU A 237 6.91 2.93 -5.41
N GLU A 238 5.65 3.01 -5.82
CA GLU A 238 4.74 1.88 -6.07
C GLU A 238 4.25 1.87 -7.52
N THR A 239 5.19 1.67 -8.45
CA THR A 239 4.91 1.64 -9.88
C THR A 239 4.95 0.21 -10.42
N ASN A 240 4.60 0.02 -11.68
CA ASN A 240 4.81 -1.23 -12.37
C ASN A 240 6.33 -1.49 -12.60
N PRO A 241 6.72 -2.73 -12.89
CA PRO A 241 8.13 -3.13 -13.07
C PRO A 241 8.85 -2.53 -14.28
N TRP A 242 8.10 -1.99 -15.24
CA TRP A 242 8.65 -1.39 -16.46
C TRP A 242 9.12 0.05 -16.23
N VAL A 243 8.75 0.64 -15.09
CA VAL A 243 9.20 1.97 -14.70
C VAL A 243 10.63 1.94 -14.19
N SER A 244 11.45 2.88 -14.67
CA SER A 244 12.81 3.06 -14.17
C SER A 244 12.82 3.51 -12.71
N ILE A 245 13.25 2.61 -11.81
CA ILE A 245 13.42 2.89 -10.38
C ILE A 245 14.33 4.11 -10.16
N ARG A 246 15.43 4.21 -10.91
CA ARG A 246 16.35 5.36 -10.86
C ARG A 246 15.63 6.68 -11.15
N LYS A 247 14.79 6.70 -12.20
CA LYS A 247 14.03 7.89 -12.59
C LYS A 247 13.00 8.24 -11.50
N GLY A 248 12.26 7.26 -10.99
CA GLY A 248 11.29 7.46 -9.92
C GLY A 248 11.92 8.01 -8.64
N LYS A 249 13.03 7.43 -8.20
CA LYS A 249 13.81 7.89 -7.05
C LYS A 249 14.27 9.34 -7.20
N ARG A 250 14.85 9.70 -8.36
CA ARG A 250 15.31 11.06 -8.63
C ARG A 250 14.16 12.08 -8.57
N LEU A 251 13.01 11.75 -9.18
CA LEU A 251 11.83 12.64 -9.15
C LEU A 251 11.32 12.86 -7.73
N LEU A 252 11.30 11.81 -6.90
CA LEU A 252 10.94 11.92 -5.48
C LEU A 252 11.91 12.79 -4.68
N GLU A 253 13.22 12.68 -4.95
CA GLU A 253 14.23 13.51 -4.29
C GLU A 253 14.13 14.97 -4.72
N GLU A 254 13.96 15.24 -6.03
CA GLU A 254 13.73 16.59 -6.56
C GLU A 254 12.47 17.21 -5.95
N LEU A 255 11.38 16.45 -5.89
CA LEU A 255 10.13 16.85 -5.24
C LEU A 255 10.38 17.25 -3.78
N LEU A 256 11.04 16.39 -3.01
CA LEU A 256 11.30 16.64 -1.59
C LEU A 256 12.28 17.79 -1.34
N SER A 257 13.26 18.01 -2.23
CA SER A 257 14.19 19.15 -2.11
C SER A 257 13.52 20.51 -2.37
N SER A 258 12.35 20.52 -3.00
CA SER A 258 11.64 21.75 -3.39
C SER A 258 10.60 22.23 -2.36
N ILE A 259 10.50 21.57 -1.20
CA ILE A 259 9.45 21.77 -0.18
C ILE A 259 10.03 22.04 1.21
#